data_AF-A0A4Z2CYF9-F1
#
_entry.id   AF-A0A4Z2CYF9-F1
#
_cell.length_a   1.000
_cell.length_b   1.000
_cell.length_c   1.000
_cell.angle_alpha   90.00
_cell.angle_beta   90.00
_cell.angle_gamma   90.00
#
_symmetry.space_group_name_H-M   'P 1'
#
loop_
_entity.id
_entity.type
_entity.pdbx_description
1 polymer ?
#
loop_
_entity_poly.entity_id
_entity_poly.type
_entity_poly.pdbx_seq_one_letter_code
_entity_poly.pdbx_strand_id
1 'polypeptide(L)'
;MTSIESSIKETIQRILISSGEPLSTSDLVVDLIYDYIRMNANEIRSQLSTRLPELRDLLIICRNQPFRLIRIVKYYRTMCNSSFFKTIGLTVNINEQFSNWLRLHKLFNQLSIPSPNNVNFWQTFNSCLNQMYCKLNKGRLLRLSRIDSKLANESIDEFLSFNRLRQSASFINLTRSRNYQKFLYWFHDCLILLAYLLNGDVLDIIDMVLFNRQKLHINLSSPITPIEIKQVLCIFTNVLYPRKSTLLSL
;
A
#
# COMPACT_ATOMS: atom_id res chain seq x y z
N MET A 1 -6.37 8.44 25.70
CA MET A 1 -6.79 7.58 24.57
C MET A 1 -6.41 8.30 23.29
N THR A 2 -5.50 7.76 22.47
CA THR A 2 -5.18 8.33 21.15
C THR A 2 -6.35 8.07 20.19
N SER A 3 -6.74 9.08 19.40
CA SER A 3 -7.78 8.92 18.39
C SER A 3 -7.28 8.01 17.25
N ILE A 4 -8.18 7.31 16.57
CA ILE A 4 -7.83 6.45 15.42
C ILE A 4 -7.11 7.26 14.34
N GLU A 5 -7.53 8.51 14.12
CA GLU A 5 -6.86 9.45 13.23
C GLU A 5 -5.40 9.66 13.62
N SER A 6 -5.12 9.94 14.90
CA SER A 6 -3.76 10.12 15.40
C SER A 6 -2.91 8.87 15.16
N SER A 7 -3.45 7.67 15.38
CA SER A 7 -2.71 6.42 15.12
C SER A 7 -2.43 6.19 13.62
N ILE A 8 -3.36 6.58 12.73
CA ILE A 8 -3.15 6.48 11.28
C ILE A 8 -2.07 7.48 10.84
N LYS A 9 -2.15 8.74 11.29
CA LYS A 9 -1.15 9.78 10.98
C LYS A 9 0.24 9.38 11.48
N GLU A 10 0.33 8.85 12.70
CA GLU A 10 1.57 8.30 13.25
C GLU A 10 2.12 7.16 12.38
N THR A 11 1.24 6.25 11.91
CA THR A 11 1.68 5.17 11.01
C THR A 11 2.19 5.69 9.67
N ILE A 12 1.52 6.71 9.09
CA ILE A 12 1.98 7.39 7.86
C ILE A 12 3.36 8.00 8.08
N GLN A 13 3.55 8.70 9.19
CA GLN A 13 4.83 9.30 9.56
C GLN A 13 5.93 8.25 9.66
N ARG A 14 5.67 7.12 10.33
CA ARG A 14 6.61 5.99 10.40
C ARG A 14 6.93 5.42 9.01
N ILE A 15 5.95 5.31 8.11
CA ILE A 15 6.16 4.86 6.72
C ILE A 15 7.08 5.83 5.98
N LEU A 16 6.87 7.15 6.10
CA LEU A 16 7.72 8.17 5.50
C LEU A 16 9.16 8.08 6.02
N ILE A 17 9.34 8.06 7.34
CA ILE A 17 10.68 7.98 7.95
C ILE A 17 11.40 6.68 7.54
N SER A 18 10.68 5.55 7.57
CA SER A 18 11.22 4.25 7.12
C SER A 18 11.50 4.16 5.62
N SER A 19 11.01 5.15 4.85
CA SER A 19 11.30 5.34 3.43
C SER A 19 12.51 6.23 3.17
N GLY A 20 13.23 6.64 4.23
CA GLY A 20 14.42 7.49 4.13
C GLY A 20 14.13 8.99 4.28
N GLU A 21 12.91 9.39 4.65
CA GLU A 21 12.65 10.78 5.02
C GLU A 21 13.37 11.16 6.33
N PRO A 22 13.67 12.46 6.52
CA PRO A 22 14.08 13.00 7.81
C PRO A 22 13.03 12.77 8.90
N LEU A 23 13.47 12.75 10.17
CA LEU A 23 12.59 12.55 11.32
C LEU A 23 11.53 13.66 11.45
N SER A 24 11.89 14.89 11.11
CA SER A 24 10.99 16.05 11.03
C SER A 24 10.24 16.08 9.68
N THR A 25 9.31 15.13 9.51
CA THR A 25 8.39 15.15 8.36
C THR A 25 7.35 16.26 8.54
N SER A 26 7.01 16.97 7.46
CA SER A 26 6.01 18.04 7.51
C SER A 26 4.61 17.48 7.85
N ASP A 27 3.94 18.05 8.84
CA ASP A 27 2.56 17.68 9.20
C ASP A 27 1.61 17.78 8.01
N LEU A 28 1.79 18.79 7.14
CA LEU A 28 1.01 18.95 5.92
C LEU A 28 1.18 17.79 4.94
N VAL A 29 2.38 17.19 4.85
CA VAL A 29 2.61 15.99 4.03
C VAL A 29 1.84 14.80 4.62
N VAL A 30 1.89 14.63 5.93
CA VAL A 30 1.16 13.57 6.64
C VAL A 30 -0.34 13.73 6.45
N ASP A 31 -0.87 14.94 6.59
CA ASP A 31 -2.29 15.26 6.44
C ASP A 31 -2.80 15.00 5.02
N LEU A 32 -2.05 15.40 3.99
CA LEU A 32 -2.42 15.14 2.59
C LEU A 32 -2.51 13.64 2.28
N ILE A 33 -1.55 12.85 2.79
CA ILE A 33 -1.58 11.39 2.63
C ILE A 33 -2.72 10.79 3.44
N TYR A 34 -2.95 11.26 4.67
CA TYR A 34 -4.06 10.83 5.52
C TYR A 34 -5.41 11.05 4.82
N ASP A 35 -5.64 12.24 4.27
CA ASP A 35 -6.86 12.55 3.54
C ASP A 35 -7.05 11.63 2.33
N TYR A 36 -5.99 11.41 1.55
CA TYR A 36 -6.03 10.47 0.43
C TYR A 36 -6.40 9.04 0.88
N ILE A 37 -5.77 8.54 1.95
CA ILE A 37 -6.03 7.20 2.48
C ILE A 37 -7.47 7.11 3.03
N ARG A 38 -7.91 8.10 3.79
CA ARG A 38 -9.28 8.19 4.32
C ARG A 38 -10.30 8.15 3.19
N MET A 39 -10.08 8.93 2.14
CA MET A 39 -10.97 8.97 0.98
C MET A 39 -11.01 7.63 0.24
N ASN A 40 -9.87 6.98 0.01
CA ASN A 40 -9.83 5.65 -0.63
C ASN A 40 -10.51 4.58 0.22
N ALA A 41 -10.27 4.59 1.54
CA ALA A 41 -10.92 3.66 2.46
C ALA A 41 -12.45 3.84 2.44
N ASN A 42 -12.93 5.09 2.43
CA ASN A 42 -14.36 5.41 2.32
C ASN A 42 -14.95 4.98 0.98
N GLU A 43 -14.24 5.18 -0.13
CA GLU A 43 -14.67 4.74 -1.47
C GLU A 43 -14.82 3.21 -1.50
N ILE A 44 -13.81 2.47 -1.03
CA ILE A 44 -13.87 1.01 -0.91
C ILE A 44 -15.06 0.60 -0.03
N ARG A 45 -15.22 1.25 1.14
CA ARG A 45 -16.32 0.99 2.06
C ARG A 45 -17.69 1.21 1.42
N SER A 46 -17.85 2.25 0.60
CA SER A 46 -19.12 2.58 -0.05
C SER A 46 -19.57 1.54 -1.09
N GLN A 47 -18.61 0.80 -1.66
CA GLN A 47 -18.87 -0.22 -2.67
C GLN A 47 -19.11 -1.61 -2.07
N LEU A 48 -18.87 -1.78 -0.77
CA LEU A 48 -19.14 -3.01 -0.05
C LEU A 48 -20.63 -3.07 0.34
N SER A 49 -21.34 -4.07 -0.18
CA SER A 49 -22.76 -4.29 0.11
C SER A 49 -23.01 -4.79 1.54
N THR A 50 -21.98 -5.31 2.19
CA THR A 50 -22.08 -5.90 3.52
C THR A 50 -21.10 -5.21 4.46
N ARG A 51 -21.46 -5.20 5.75
CA ARG A 51 -20.47 -5.04 6.84
C ARG A 51 -19.43 -6.18 6.87
N LEU A 52 -19.86 -7.22 6.18
CA LEU A 52 -19.40 -8.52 5.82
C LEU A 52 -18.37 -8.71 4.64
N PRO A 53 -17.40 -7.83 4.25
CA PRO A 53 -16.70 -8.00 2.97
C PRO A 53 -15.77 -9.21 2.88
N GLU A 54 -15.98 -10.06 1.87
CA GLU A 54 -15.09 -11.18 1.53
C GLU A 54 -14.00 -10.80 0.52
N LEU A 55 -13.00 -11.67 0.33
CA LEU A 55 -11.99 -11.52 -0.71
C LEU A 55 -12.62 -11.28 -2.08
N ARG A 56 -13.75 -11.94 -2.37
CA ARG A 56 -14.53 -11.77 -3.60
C ARG A 56 -14.94 -10.31 -3.80
N ASP A 57 -15.46 -9.66 -2.75
CA ASP A 57 -15.94 -8.29 -2.82
C ASP A 57 -14.79 -7.31 -3.08
N LEU A 58 -13.66 -7.52 -2.39
CA LEU A 58 -12.45 -6.71 -2.61
C LEU A 58 -11.90 -6.88 -4.03
N LEU A 59 -11.91 -8.10 -4.57
CA LEU A 59 -11.50 -8.37 -5.95
C LEU A 59 -12.41 -7.69 -6.96
N ILE A 60 -13.72 -7.68 -6.72
CA ILE A 60 -14.68 -6.95 -7.57
C ILE A 60 -14.37 -5.45 -7.57
N ILE A 61 -14.09 -4.86 -6.42
CA ILE A 61 -13.72 -3.43 -6.31
C ILE A 61 -12.40 -3.15 -7.05
N CYS A 62 -11.43 -4.06 -6.93
CA CYS A 62 -10.09 -3.90 -7.50
C CYS A 62 -9.98 -4.37 -8.97
N ARG A 63 -11.05 -4.87 -9.60
CA ARG A 63 -11.00 -5.53 -10.92
C ARG A 63 -10.32 -4.70 -12.02
N ASN A 64 -10.49 -3.38 -11.95
CA ASN A 64 -9.95 -2.42 -12.92
C ASN A 64 -8.70 -1.69 -12.38
N GLN A 65 -8.11 -2.18 -11.30
CA GLN A 65 -7.02 -1.53 -10.56
C GLN A 65 -5.77 -2.43 -10.61
N PRO A 66 -5.01 -2.41 -11.73
CA PRO A 66 -3.95 -3.38 -11.97
C PRO A 66 -2.87 -3.38 -10.88
N PHE A 67 -2.56 -2.21 -10.31
CA PHE A 67 -1.61 -2.05 -9.20
C PHE A 67 -2.04 -2.84 -7.96
N ARG A 68 -3.31 -2.72 -7.57
CA ARG A 68 -3.86 -3.46 -6.42
C ARG A 68 -3.96 -4.95 -6.72
N LEU A 69 -4.36 -5.36 -7.94
CA LEU A 69 -4.38 -6.77 -8.33
C LEU A 69 -2.99 -7.42 -8.25
N ILE A 70 -1.96 -6.77 -8.80
CA ILE A 70 -0.56 -7.21 -8.68
C ILE A 70 -0.17 -7.36 -7.20
N ARG A 71 -0.55 -6.38 -6.38
CA ARG A 71 -0.25 -6.38 -4.94
C ARG A 71 -0.99 -7.50 -4.19
N ILE A 72 -2.25 -7.78 -4.50
CA ILE A 72 -3.00 -8.92 -3.94
C ILE A 72 -2.30 -10.24 -4.28
N VAL A 73 -1.93 -10.43 -5.55
CA VAL A 73 -1.19 -11.63 -5.98
C VAL A 73 0.14 -11.75 -5.25
N LYS A 74 0.88 -10.64 -5.10
CA LYS A 74 2.13 -10.62 -4.35
C LYS A 74 1.91 -10.96 -2.87
N TYR A 75 0.86 -10.43 -2.23
CA TYR A 75 0.50 -10.74 -0.85
C TYR A 75 0.34 -12.26 -0.67
N TYR A 76 -0.52 -12.89 -1.46
CA TYR A 76 -0.77 -14.32 -1.33
C TYR A 76 0.49 -15.14 -1.67
N ARG A 77 1.27 -14.77 -2.69
CA ARG A 77 2.56 -15.46 -2.97
C ARG A 77 3.53 -15.38 -1.80
N THR A 78 3.68 -14.21 -1.20
CA THR A 78 4.54 -14.05 -0.03
C THR A 78 4.00 -14.87 1.13
N MET A 79 2.69 -14.85 1.39
CA MET A 79 2.09 -15.64 2.47
C MET A 79 2.23 -17.15 2.25
N CYS A 80 2.10 -17.64 1.00
CA CYS A 80 2.30 -19.05 0.66
C CYS A 80 3.75 -19.51 0.75
N ASN A 81 4.71 -18.61 0.53
CA ASN A 81 6.13 -18.93 0.58
C ASN A 81 6.77 -18.65 1.94
N SER A 82 6.03 -18.06 2.87
CA SER A 82 6.62 -17.53 4.09
C SER A 82 6.29 -18.34 5.33
N SER A 83 7.36 -18.74 6.03
CA SER A 83 7.38 -19.00 7.47
C SER A 83 7.09 -17.74 8.32
N PHE A 84 6.79 -16.60 7.70
CA PHE A 84 6.64 -15.27 8.33
C PHE A 84 5.59 -15.24 9.43
N PHE A 85 4.56 -16.10 9.36
CA PHE A 85 3.57 -16.21 10.43
C PHE A 85 4.01 -17.05 11.63
N LYS A 86 4.98 -17.97 11.48
CA LYS A 86 5.58 -18.68 12.64
C LYS A 86 6.24 -17.70 13.61
N THR A 87 6.82 -16.61 13.10
CA THR A 87 7.48 -15.56 13.90
C THR A 87 6.51 -14.56 14.53
N ILE A 88 5.23 -14.55 14.10
CA ILE A 88 4.19 -13.60 14.55
C ILE A 88 3.15 -14.29 15.46
N GLY A 89 3.39 -15.55 15.85
CA GLY A 89 2.50 -16.31 16.73
C GLY A 89 1.19 -16.78 16.06
N LEU A 90 1.08 -16.65 14.74
CA LEU A 90 -0.02 -17.20 13.95
C LEU A 90 0.48 -18.49 13.29
N THR A 91 0.20 -19.64 13.88
CA THR A 91 0.48 -20.92 13.21
C THR A 91 -0.52 -21.12 12.07
N VAL A 92 -0.19 -20.64 10.88
CA VAL A 92 -0.96 -20.93 9.65
C VAL A 92 -0.50 -22.28 9.11
N ASN A 93 -1.43 -23.22 8.93
CA ASN A 93 -1.11 -24.55 8.42
C ASN A 93 -0.68 -24.46 6.94
N ILE A 94 0.39 -25.16 6.56
CA ILE A 94 0.94 -25.14 5.18
C ILE A 94 -0.13 -25.57 4.15
N ASN A 95 -1.02 -26.48 4.54
CA ASN A 95 -2.15 -26.93 3.70
C ASN A 95 -3.19 -25.83 3.46
N GLU A 96 -3.41 -24.93 4.44
CA GLU A 96 -4.31 -23.78 4.29
C GLU A 96 -3.70 -22.69 3.39
N GLN A 97 -2.38 -22.54 3.38
CA GLN A 97 -1.70 -21.58 2.52
C GLN A 97 -1.80 -21.94 1.04
N PHE A 98 -1.59 -23.21 0.69
CA PHE A 98 -1.81 -23.71 -0.68
C PHE A 98 -3.29 -23.57 -1.08
N SER A 99 -4.21 -23.82 -0.15
CA SER A 99 -5.66 -23.64 -0.34
C SER A 99 -6.03 -22.18 -0.67
N ASN A 100 -5.42 -21.20 0.01
CA ASN A 100 -5.70 -19.78 -0.19
C ASN A 100 -5.22 -19.24 -1.56
N TRP A 101 -4.07 -19.69 -2.05
CA TRP A 101 -3.61 -19.36 -3.40
C TRP A 101 -4.52 -19.96 -4.48
N LEU A 102 -4.93 -21.22 -4.31
CA LEU A 102 -5.86 -21.88 -5.21
C LEU A 102 -7.23 -21.18 -5.21
N ARG A 103 -7.72 -20.77 -4.03
CA ARG A 103 -8.95 -19.98 -3.86
C ARG A 103 -8.85 -18.66 -4.61
N LEU A 104 -7.74 -17.93 -4.50
CA LEU A 104 -7.50 -16.69 -5.25
C LEU A 104 -7.60 -16.93 -6.76
N HIS A 105 -6.90 -17.96 -7.27
CA HIS A 105 -6.92 -18.28 -8.69
C HIS A 105 -8.32 -18.66 -9.20
N LYS A 106 -9.07 -19.46 -8.43
CA LYS A 106 -10.47 -19.78 -8.73
C LYS A 106 -11.34 -18.53 -8.80
N LEU A 107 -11.18 -17.59 -7.86
CA LEU A 107 -11.93 -16.34 -7.85
C LEU A 107 -11.58 -15.44 -9.05
N PHE A 108 -10.30 -15.35 -9.44
CA PHE A 108 -9.91 -14.61 -10.65
C PHE A 108 -10.62 -15.14 -11.89
N ASN A 109 -10.67 -16.46 -12.07
CA ASN A 109 -11.37 -17.09 -13.18
C ASN A 109 -12.89 -16.84 -13.12
N GLN A 110 -13.50 -17.05 -11.95
CA GLN A 110 -14.94 -16.87 -11.75
C GLN A 110 -15.41 -15.43 -11.98
N LEU A 111 -14.59 -14.45 -11.59
CA LEU A 111 -14.88 -13.03 -11.73
C LEU A 111 -14.39 -12.44 -13.06
N SER A 112 -13.78 -13.25 -13.92
CA SER A 112 -13.13 -12.82 -15.16
C SER A 112 -12.13 -11.68 -14.95
N ILE A 113 -11.38 -11.73 -13.83
CA ILE A 113 -10.34 -10.75 -13.52
C ILE A 113 -9.04 -11.20 -14.18
N PRO A 114 -8.34 -10.33 -14.94
CA PRO A 114 -7.08 -10.69 -15.57
C PRO A 114 -6.03 -11.00 -14.49
N SER A 115 -5.35 -12.14 -14.62
CA SER A 115 -4.33 -12.56 -13.67
C SER A 115 -3.01 -11.83 -13.90
N PRO A 116 -2.42 -11.18 -12.87
CA PRO A 116 -1.08 -10.58 -12.93
C PRO A 116 0.05 -11.54 -13.35
N ASN A 117 -0.18 -12.85 -13.33
CA ASN A 117 0.79 -13.84 -13.77
C ASN A 117 0.74 -14.09 -15.28
N ASN A 118 -0.28 -13.58 -15.97
CA ASN A 118 -0.41 -13.70 -17.41
C ASN A 118 0.49 -12.67 -18.10
N VAL A 119 1.26 -13.11 -19.10
CA VAL A 119 2.12 -12.24 -19.92
C VAL A 119 1.35 -11.10 -20.60
N ASN A 120 0.07 -11.33 -20.91
CA ASN A 120 -0.81 -10.36 -21.54
C ASN A 120 -1.59 -9.50 -20.53
N PHE A 121 -1.29 -9.58 -19.23
CA PHE A 121 -2.01 -8.83 -18.19
C PHE A 121 -2.14 -7.33 -18.53
N TRP A 122 -1.04 -6.68 -18.89
CA TRP A 122 -1.04 -5.24 -19.21
C TRP A 122 -1.76 -4.90 -20.51
N GLN A 123 -1.98 -5.85 -21.42
CA GLN A 123 -2.76 -5.62 -22.64
C GLN A 123 -4.25 -5.46 -22.33
N THR A 124 -4.70 -5.91 -21.16
CA THR A 124 -6.10 -5.77 -20.72
C THR A 124 -6.43 -4.41 -20.12
N PHE A 125 -5.42 -3.55 -19.91
CA PHE A 125 -5.56 -2.23 -19.29
C PHE A 125 -5.05 -1.12 -20.21
N ASN A 126 -5.40 0.13 -19.89
CA ASN A 126 -4.88 1.30 -20.59
C ASN A 126 -3.33 1.32 -20.53
N SER A 127 -2.68 1.53 -21.68
CA SER A 127 -1.22 1.53 -21.82
C SER A 127 -0.51 2.54 -20.90
N CYS A 128 -1.18 3.64 -20.57
CA CYS A 128 -0.71 4.64 -19.60
C CYS A 128 -0.46 4.01 -18.22
N LEU A 129 -1.28 3.04 -17.78
CA LEU A 129 -1.12 2.39 -16.48
C LEU A 129 0.16 1.55 -16.42
N ASN A 130 0.54 0.88 -17.51
CA ASN A 130 1.82 0.16 -17.56
C ASN A 130 3.01 1.15 -17.48
N GLN A 131 2.92 2.30 -18.17
CA GLN A 131 3.94 3.34 -18.05
C GLN A 131 4.05 3.88 -16.62
N MET A 132 2.93 4.10 -15.93
CA MET A 132 2.94 4.50 -14.52
C MET A 132 3.56 3.42 -13.63
N TYR A 133 3.30 2.15 -13.90
CA TYR A 133 3.94 1.04 -13.20
C TYR A 133 5.45 1.02 -13.36
N CYS A 134 5.96 1.28 -14.57
CA CYS A 134 7.40 1.43 -14.79
C CYS A 134 7.99 2.62 -14.01
N LYS A 135 7.28 3.75 -13.93
CA LYS A 135 7.71 4.92 -13.15
C LYS A 135 7.77 4.63 -11.66
N LEU A 136 6.74 3.98 -11.12
CA LEU A 136 6.71 3.54 -9.72
C LEU A 136 7.84 2.56 -9.40
N ASN A 137 8.16 1.62 -10.30
CA ASN A 137 9.30 0.73 -10.09
C ASN A 137 10.63 1.48 -10.04
N LYS A 138 10.85 2.49 -10.89
CA LYS A 138 12.03 3.36 -10.81
C LYS A 138 12.06 4.13 -9.48
N GLY A 139 10.93 4.72 -9.10
CA GLY A 139 10.75 5.39 -7.81
C GLY A 139 11.10 4.50 -6.61
N ARG A 140 10.65 3.25 -6.63
CA ARG A 140 10.95 2.25 -5.61
C ARG A 140 12.45 1.98 -5.48
N LEU A 141 13.18 1.89 -6.61
CA LEU A 141 14.63 1.70 -6.58
C LEU A 141 15.32 2.91 -5.95
N LEU A 142 14.87 4.13 -6.26
CA LEU A 142 15.38 5.35 -5.62
C LEU A 142 15.11 5.36 -4.12
N ARG A 143 13.92 4.94 -3.68
CA ARG A 143 13.60 4.83 -2.25
C ARG A 143 14.52 3.84 -1.54
N LEU A 144 14.77 2.68 -2.14
CA LEU A 144 15.69 1.68 -1.57
C LEU A 144 17.12 2.24 -1.49
N SER A 145 17.60 2.84 -2.56
CA SER A 145 18.92 3.50 -2.56
C SER A 145 19.01 4.60 -1.49
N ARG A 146 17.94 5.38 -1.30
CA ARG A 146 17.88 6.42 -0.26
C ARG A 146 17.94 5.84 1.15
N ILE A 147 17.26 4.72 1.39
CA ILE A 147 17.36 3.98 2.67
C ILE A 147 18.78 3.49 2.87
N ASP A 148 19.39 2.86 1.86
CA ASP A 148 20.76 2.34 1.95
C ASP A 148 21.77 3.47 2.23
N SER A 149 21.64 4.61 1.56
CA SER A 149 22.47 5.80 1.81
C SER A 149 22.31 6.35 3.22
N LYS A 150 21.09 6.33 3.78
CA LYS A 150 20.83 6.77 5.16
C LYS A 150 21.55 5.85 6.16
N LEU A 151 21.50 4.54 5.91
CA LEU A 151 22.07 3.52 6.81
C LEU A 151 23.58 3.32 6.68
N ALA A 152 24.20 3.79 5.59
CA ALA A 152 25.59 3.49 5.26
C ALA A 152 26.61 3.91 6.34
N ASN A 153 26.29 4.94 7.14
CA ASN A 153 27.19 5.51 8.15
C ASN A 153 26.55 5.56 9.56
N GLU A 154 25.44 4.87 9.77
CA GLU A 154 24.78 4.81 11.08
C GLU A 154 25.45 3.79 12.00
N SER A 155 25.40 4.04 13.31
CA SER A 155 25.82 3.07 14.33
C SER A 155 24.94 1.81 14.31
N ILE A 156 25.43 0.70 14.88
CA ILE A 156 24.65 -0.56 14.96
C ILE A 156 23.31 -0.34 15.69
N ASP A 157 23.30 0.48 16.74
CA ASP A 157 22.08 0.77 17.51
C ASP A 157 21.07 1.57 16.70
N GLU A 158 21.53 2.57 15.94
CA GLU A 158 20.69 3.35 15.02
C GLU A 158 20.12 2.45 13.91
N PHE A 159 20.94 1.60 13.30
CA PHE A 159 20.51 0.61 12.31
C PHE A 159 19.43 -0.33 12.85
N LEU A 160 19.62 -0.87 14.07
CA LEU A 160 18.62 -1.74 14.71
C LEU A 160 17.33 -0.98 15.03
N SER A 161 17.44 0.26 15.51
CA SER A 161 16.29 1.12 15.79
C SER A 161 15.49 1.42 14.52
N PHE A 162 16.17 1.73 13.42
CA PHE A 162 15.55 1.99 12.12
C PHE A 162 14.87 0.73 11.56
N ASN A 163 15.50 -0.44 11.70
CA ASN A 163 14.88 -1.69 11.28
C ASN A 163 13.61 -2.03 12.08
N ARG A 164 13.62 -1.82 13.40
CA ARG A 164 12.42 -1.96 14.24
C ARG A 164 11.33 -0.98 13.80
N LEU A 165 11.69 0.27 13.52
CA LEU A 165 10.77 1.27 12.97
C LEU A 165 10.15 0.77 11.67
N ARG A 166 10.97 0.33 10.70
CA ARG A 166 10.53 -0.17 9.39
C ARG A 166 9.61 -1.38 9.48
N GLN A 167 9.87 -2.30 10.41
CA GLN A 167 8.97 -3.43 10.67
C GLN A 167 7.64 -2.99 11.29
N SER A 168 7.66 -1.93 12.11
CA SER A 168 6.47 -1.35 12.74
C SER A 168 5.68 -0.40 11.82
N ALA A 169 6.30 0.12 10.75
CA ALA A 169 5.76 1.11 9.83
C ALA A 169 4.77 0.49 8.83
N SER A 170 3.61 0.06 9.34
CA SER A 170 2.57 -0.56 8.55
C SER A 170 1.19 -0.42 9.18
N PHE A 171 0.18 -0.16 8.36
CA PHE A 171 -1.22 -0.19 8.80
C PHE A 171 -1.65 -1.57 9.33
N ILE A 172 -0.94 -2.65 8.98
CA ILE A 172 -1.19 -3.99 9.56
C ILE A 172 -1.00 -3.98 11.09
N ASN A 173 -0.12 -3.13 11.63
CA ASN A 173 0.08 -3.06 13.08
C ASN A 173 -1.08 -2.36 13.79
N LEU A 174 -1.83 -1.48 13.11
CA LEU A 174 -3.07 -0.92 13.65
C LEU A 174 -4.12 -2.00 13.88
N THR A 175 -4.17 -3.01 13.00
CA THR A 175 -5.09 -4.14 13.13
C THR A 175 -4.71 -5.11 14.26
N ARG A 176 -3.55 -4.93 14.91
CA ARG A 176 -3.03 -5.80 16.00
C ARG A 176 -3.13 -5.19 17.40
N SER A 177 -3.33 -3.87 17.53
CA SER A 177 -3.36 -3.17 18.82
C SER A 177 -4.70 -3.34 19.57
N ARG A 178 -4.79 -3.05 20.89
CA ARG A 178 -6.02 -3.10 21.73
C ARG A 178 -7.22 -2.29 21.19
N ASN A 179 -7.05 -1.50 20.12
CA ASN A 179 -8.16 -1.01 19.28
C ASN A 179 -8.88 -2.12 18.50
N TYR A 180 -8.39 -3.35 18.64
CA TYR A 180 -8.93 -4.62 18.17
C TYR A 180 -10.45 -4.64 18.30
N GLN A 181 -11.03 -4.35 19.47
CA GLN A 181 -12.49 -4.40 19.69
C GLN A 181 -13.31 -3.39 18.87
N LYS A 182 -12.76 -2.22 18.53
CA LYS A 182 -13.43 -1.24 17.65
C LYS A 182 -13.27 -1.59 16.16
N PHE A 183 -12.26 -2.39 15.84
CA PHE A 183 -11.96 -2.90 14.50
C PHE A 183 -12.58 -4.31 14.25
N LEU A 184 -13.00 -5.00 15.33
CA LEU A 184 -13.25 -6.45 15.39
C LEU A 184 -14.59 -6.93 14.89
N TYR A 185 -15.59 -6.07 14.69
CA TYR A 185 -16.88 -6.59 14.26
C TYR A 185 -16.92 -6.93 12.74
N TRP A 186 -15.77 -6.88 12.04
CA TRP A 186 -15.66 -6.77 10.56
C TRP A 186 -14.44 -7.49 9.89
N PHE A 187 -14.17 -8.80 10.01
CA PHE A 187 -13.20 -9.61 9.19
C PHE A 187 -11.75 -9.79 9.63
N HIS A 188 -11.31 -11.04 9.69
CA HIS A 188 -9.91 -11.41 9.98
C HIS A 188 -8.94 -11.32 8.77
N ASP A 189 -9.38 -11.57 7.53
CA ASP A 189 -8.46 -11.58 6.35
C ASP A 189 -8.55 -10.33 5.47
N CYS A 190 -9.76 -9.82 5.22
CA CYS A 190 -9.97 -8.70 4.31
C CYS A 190 -9.40 -7.37 4.84
N LEU A 191 -9.41 -7.17 6.16
CA LEU A 191 -8.83 -5.98 6.79
C LEU A 191 -7.30 -5.98 6.72
N ILE A 192 -6.65 -7.13 6.90
CA ILE A 192 -5.19 -7.25 6.77
C ILE A 192 -4.79 -6.97 5.31
N LEU A 193 -5.53 -7.54 4.36
CA LEU A 193 -5.29 -7.29 2.93
C LEU A 193 -5.56 -5.82 2.57
N LEU A 194 -6.64 -5.21 3.05
CA LEU A 194 -6.92 -3.79 2.84
C LEU A 194 -5.83 -2.89 3.45
N ALA A 195 -5.40 -3.17 4.68
CA ALA A 195 -4.30 -2.47 5.31
C ALA A 195 -3.00 -2.61 4.50
N TYR A 196 -2.72 -3.81 3.97
CA TYR A 196 -1.60 -4.05 3.07
C TYR A 196 -1.71 -3.25 1.76
N LEU A 197 -2.91 -3.15 1.17
CA LEU A 197 -3.17 -2.37 -0.03
C LEU A 197 -2.96 -0.87 0.21
N LEU A 198 -3.54 -0.32 1.28
CA LEU A 198 -3.41 1.08 1.66
C LEU A 198 -1.96 1.45 2.02
N ASN A 199 -1.25 0.54 2.69
CA ASN A 199 0.18 0.72 2.97
C ASN A 199 0.97 0.80 1.66
N GLY A 200 0.63 -0.06 0.70
CA GLY A 200 1.20 -0.01 -0.64
C GLY A 200 0.88 1.29 -1.38
N ASP A 201 -0.32 1.85 -1.23
CA ASP A 201 -0.68 3.12 -1.87
C ASP A 201 0.16 4.29 -1.30
N VAL A 202 0.45 4.32 0.01
CA VAL A 202 1.39 5.30 0.59
C VAL A 202 2.79 5.16 0.00
N LEU A 203 3.28 3.92 -0.12
CA LEU A 203 4.60 3.67 -0.72
C LEU A 203 4.64 4.08 -2.20
N ASP A 204 3.59 3.82 -2.96
CA ASP A 204 3.50 4.23 -4.36
C ASP A 204 3.52 5.78 -4.48
N ILE A 205 2.86 6.51 -3.57
CA ILE A 205 2.92 7.98 -3.54
C ILE A 205 4.38 8.44 -3.36
N ILE A 206 5.09 7.87 -2.38
CA ILE A 206 6.50 8.20 -2.12
C ILE A 206 7.36 7.85 -3.35
N ASP A 207 7.16 6.66 -3.93
CA ASP A 207 7.91 6.20 -5.09
C ASP A 207 7.69 7.13 -6.30
N MET A 208 6.46 7.59 -6.54
CA MET A 208 6.18 8.54 -7.61
C MET A 208 6.79 9.92 -7.35
N VAL A 209 6.79 10.41 -6.10
CA VAL A 209 7.46 11.67 -5.73
C VAL A 209 8.95 11.56 -6.03
N LEU A 210 9.62 10.48 -5.61
CA LEU A 210 11.05 10.29 -5.85
C LEU A 210 11.38 10.18 -7.33
N PHE A 211 10.54 9.48 -8.10
CA PHE A 211 10.69 9.44 -9.55
C PHE A 211 10.61 10.84 -10.19
N ASN A 212 9.61 11.65 -9.79
CA ASN A 212 9.45 13.01 -10.30
C ASN A 212 10.62 13.91 -9.90
N ARG A 213 11.13 13.77 -8.66
CA ARG A 213 12.32 14.49 -8.20
C ARG A 213 13.55 14.17 -9.03
N GLN A 214 13.82 12.89 -9.28
CA GLN A 214 14.94 12.49 -10.13
C GLN A 214 14.81 13.12 -11.53
N LYS A 215 13.60 13.09 -12.11
CA LYS A 215 13.33 13.68 -13.43
C LYS A 215 13.53 15.20 -13.46
N LEU A 216 13.22 15.88 -12.35
CA LEU A 216 13.33 17.33 -12.22
C LEU A 216 14.68 17.79 -11.63
N HIS A 217 15.63 16.86 -11.44
CA HIS A 217 16.93 17.13 -10.82
C HIS A 217 16.83 17.75 -9.40
N ILE A 218 15.78 17.41 -8.66
CA ILE A 218 15.62 17.79 -7.26
C ILE A 218 16.43 16.84 -6.39
N ASN A 219 17.14 17.38 -5.39
CA ASN A 219 17.92 16.59 -4.44
C ASN A 219 17.03 15.55 -3.71
N LEU A 220 17.32 14.26 -3.92
CA LEU A 220 16.56 13.14 -3.35
C LEU A 220 16.71 13.02 -1.83
N SER A 221 17.75 13.61 -1.23
CA SER A 221 17.98 13.61 0.22
C SER A 221 17.20 14.70 0.95
N SER A 222 16.67 15.69 0.22
CA SER A 222 15.86 16.76 0.82
C SER A 222 14.49 16.23 1.31
N PRO A 223 13.85 16.88 2.31
CA PRO A 223 12.51 16.48 2.76
C PRO A 223 11.48 16.58 1.63
N ILE A 224 10.52 15.65 1.55
CA ILE A 224 9.38 15.74 0.62
C ILE A 224 8.49 16.93 1.00
N THR A 225 8.05 17.69 -0.01
CA THR A 225 7.22 18.87 0.19
C THR A 225 5.73 18.59 -0.04
N PRO A 226 4.81 19.38 0.54
CA PRO A 226 3.37 19.25 0.30
C PRO A 226 2.96 19.42 -1.17
N ILE A 227 3.69 20.25 -1.93
CA ILE A 227 3.39 20.49 -3.36
C ILE A 227 3.63 19.22 -4.17
N GLU A 228 4.73 18.51 -3.91
CA GLU A 228 5.07 17.26 -4.58
C GLU A 228 4.03 16.17 -4.29
N ILE A 229 3.55 16.08 -3.04
CA ILE A 229 2.45 15.19 -2.68
C ILE A 229 1.19 15.56 -3.45
N LYS A 230 0.76 16.84 -3.46
CA LYS A 230 -0.45 17.28 -4.18
C LYS A 230 -0.40 16.92 -5.68
N GLN A 231 0.74 17.13 -6.32
CA GLN A 231 0.95 16.79 -7.74
C GLN A 231 0.77 15.28 -7.98
N VAL A 232 1.37 14.45 -7.13
CA VAL A 232 1.24 12.99 -7.23
C VAL A 232 -0.19 12.53 -6.93
N LEU A 233 -0.84 13.08 -5.91
CA LEU A 233 -2.22 12.75 -5.56
C LEU A 233 -3.19 13.08 -6.69
N CYS A 234 -2.95 14.15 -7.46
CA CYS A 234 -3.70 14.48 -8.67
C CYS A 234 -3.59 13.35 -9.72
N ILE A 235 -2.38 12.82 -9.96
CA ILE A 235 -2.18 11.68 -10.86
C ILE A 235 -2.90 10.44 -10.33
N PHE A 236 -2.81 10.16 -9.03
CA PHE A 236 -3.41 8.96 -8.44
C PHE A 236 -4.93 9.00 -8.51
N THR A 237 -5.54 10.16 -8.22
CA THR A 237 -7.00 10.32 -8.21
C THR A 237 -7.61 10.45 -9.59
N ASN A 238 -6.86 10.85 -10.61
CA ASN A 238 -7.38 11.00 -11.98
C ASN A 238 -7.00 9.85 -12.91
N VAL A 239 -5.87 9.18 -12.66
CA VAL A 239 -5.31 8.15 -13.56
C VAL A 239 -5.37 6.76 -12.92
N LEU A 240 -4.83 6.59 -11.71
CA LEU A 240 -4.67 5.26 -11.11
C LEU A 240 -5.96 4.72 -10.48
N TYR A 241 -6.66 5.60 -9.78
CA TYR A 241 -7.89 5.32 -9.06
C TYR A 241 -8.93 6.41 -9.36
N PRO A 242 -9.37 6.52 -10.62
CA PRO A 242 -10.35 7.53 -11.03
C PRO A 242 -11.63 7.38 -10.20
N ARG A 243 -12.08 8.48 -9.61
CA ARG A 243 -13.34 8.51 -8.86
C ARG A 243 -14.51 8.52 -9.83
N LYS A 244 -15.61 7.87 -9.48
CA LYS A 244 -16.82 7.80 -10.33
C LYS A 244 -17.38 9.18 -10.70
N SER A 245 -17.19 10.20 -9.85
CA SER A 245 -17.61 11.58 -10.15
C SER A 245 -16.85 12.25 -11.29
N THR A 246 -15.61 11.82 -11.58
CA THR A 246 -14.78 12.33 -12.68
C THR A 246 -15.03 11.64 -14.03
N LEU A 247 -15.78 10.54 -14.04
CA LEU A 247 -16.15 9.80 -15.25
C LEU A 247 -17.44 10.32 -15.91
N LEU A 248 -18.19 11.21 -15.25
CA LEU A 248 -19.40 11.85 -15.78
C LEU A 248 -19.10 13.17 -16.53
N SER A 249 -17.83 13.58 -16.57
CA SER A 249 -17.37 14.83 -17.21
C SER A 249 -16.41 14.60 -18.39
N LEU A 250 -16.37 13.37 -18.91
CA LEU A 250 -15.68 12.96 -20.14
C LEU A 250 -16.68 12.22 -21.03
#